data_AF-A0A9D8BSM4-F1
#
_entry.id   AF-A0A9D8BSM4-F1
#
_cell.length_a   1.000
_cell.length_b   1.000
_cell.length_c   1.000
_cell.angle_alpha   90.00
_cell.angle_beta   90.00
_cell.angle_gamma   90.00
#
_symmetry.space_group_name_H-M   'P 1'
#
loop_
_entity.id
_entity.type
_entity.pdbx_description
1 polymer ?
#
loop_
_entity_poly.entity_id
_entity_poly.type
_entity_poly.pdbx_seq_one_letter_code
_entity_poly.pdbx_strand_id
1 'polypeptide(L)'
;MPRTAFTLIELLIVVAIIAILAAIAVPNFLEATVRAKVARADADLRSCAMALEAYASDSGGYPSMIERGFAGGVADLKGSDLKWWYIPDALSTPVAYLTNAAMC
;
A
#
# COMPACT_ATOMS: atom_id res chain seq x y z
N MET A 1 52.04 20.28 -16.42
CA MET A 1 50.78 19.57 -16.77
C MET A 1 49.70 20.61 -16.97
N PRO A 2 49.28 20.90 -18.22
CA PRO A 2 48.24 21.91 -18.46
C PRO A 2 46.93 21.40 -17.86
N ARG A 3 46.38 22.15 -16.89
CA ARG A 3 45.04 21.87 -16.34
C ARG A 3 44.02 22.42 -17.34
N THR A 4 43.12 21.57 -17.80
CA THR A 4 41.97 21.96 -18.62
C THR A 4 41.04 22.82 -17.79
N ALA A 5 40.84 24.07 -18.20
CA ALA A 5 39.88 24.96 -17.56
C ALA A 5 38.47 24.61 -18.04
N PHE A 6 37.56 24.33 -17.10
CA PHE A 6 36.14 24.07 -17.36
C PHE A 6 35.49 25.39 -17.79
N THR A 7 34.77 25.39 -18.90
CA THR A 7 34.10 26.62 -19.35
C THR A 7 32.73 26.75 -18.68
N LEU A 8 32.36 27.97 -18.28
CA LEU A 8 31.02 28.23 -17.73
C LEU A 8 29.92 27.94 -18.77
N ILE A 9 30.25 28.09 -20.06
CA ILE A 9 29.31 27.81 -21.16
C ILE A 9 29.05 26.31 -21.32
N GLU A 10 30.05 25.44 -21.14
CA GLU A 10 29.84 23.99 -21.11
C GLU A 10 28.85 23.60 -20.02
N LEU A 11 29.03 24.13 -18.81
CA LEU A 11 28.13 23.81 -17.70
C LEU A 11 26.72 24.32 -17.96
N LEU A 12 26.59 25.52 -18.55
CA LEU A 12 25.31 26.16 -18.82
C LEU A 12 24.47 25.38 -19.83
N ILE A 13 25.08 24.87 -20.90
CA ILE A 13 24.35 24.07 -21.91
C ILE A 13 23.91 22.72 -21.31
N VAL A 14 24.74 22.12 -20.45
CA VAL A 14 24.41 20.84 -19.80
C VAL A 14 23.20 20.98 -18.88
N VAL A 15 23.17 21.99 -18.00
CA VAL A 15 22.00 22.19 -17.13
C VAL A 15 20.75 22.58 -17.91
N ALA A 16 20.88 23.29 -19.04
CA ALA A 16 19.75 23.59 -19.92
C ALA A 16 19.14 22.31 -20.52
N ILE A 17 19.97 21.37 -21.00
CA ILE A 17 19.48 20.09 -21.55
C ILE A 17 18.83 19.24 -20.44
N ILE A 18 19.44 19.15 -19.25
CA ILE A 18 18.87 18.41 -18.11
C ILE A 18 17.52 19.00 -17.69
N ALA A 19 17.36 20.32 -17.69
CA ALA A 19 16.10 20.99 -17.36
C ALA A 19 14.98 20.63 -18.34
N ILE A 20 15.27 20.57 -19.64
CA ILE A 20 14.30 20.18 -20.68
C ILE A 20 13.87 18.72 -20.49
N LEU A 21 14.84 17.82 -20.26
CA LEU A 21 14.54 16.40 -20.02
C LEU A 21 13.74 16.19 -18.74
N ALA A 22 14.10 16.88 -17.66
CA ALA A 22 13.40 16.80 -16.38
C ALA A 22 11.97 17.32 -16.47
N ALA A 23 11.73 18.40 -17.24
CA ALA A 23 10.39 18.95 -17.43
C ALA A 23 9.39 17.94 -18.03
N ILE A 24 9.85 17.06 -18.92
CA ILE A 24 9.01 16.01 -19.53
C ILE A 24 8.96 14.77 -18.64
N ALA A 25 10.09 14.39 -18.03
CA ALA A 25 10.20 13.15 -17.25
C ALA A 25 9.47 13.21 -15.90
N VAL A 26 9.52 14.33 -15.18
CA VAL A 26 8.94 14.48 -13.83
C VAL A 26 7.42 14.23 -13.80
N PRO A 27 6.57 14.86 -14.64
CA PRO A 27 5.13 14.62 -14.59
C PRO A 27 4.78 13.16 -14.91
N ASN A 28 5.46 12.55 -15.88
CA ASN A 28 5.27 11.15 -16.23
C ASN A 28 5.67 10.21 -15.08
N PHE A 29 6.77 10.50 -14.39
CA PHE A 29 7.22 9.72 -13.24
C PHE A 29 6.24 9.80 -12.04
N LEU A 30 5.67 10.99 -11.79
CA LEU A 30 4.66 11.17 -10.75
C LEU A 30 3.39 10.36 -11.06
N GLU A 31 2.91 10.40 -12.30
CA GLU A 31 1.76 9.62 -12.74
C GLU A 31 2.02 8.11 -12.61
N ALA A 32 3.19 7.64 -13.06
CA ALA A 32 3.60 6.24 -12.93
C ALA A 32 3.63 5.78 -11.46
N THR A 33 4.11 6.64 -10.56
CA THR A 33 4.12 6.35 -9.11
C THR A 33 2.72 6.23 -8.53
N VAL A 34 1.80 7.11 -8.94
CA VAL A 34 0.38 7.03 -8.52
C VAL A 34 -0.26 5.75 -9.03
N ARG A 35 -0.08 5.43 -10.33
CA ARG A 35 -0.58 4.18 -10.92
C ARG A 35 -0.03 2.95 -10.20
N ALA A 36 1.26 2.94 -9.85
CA ALA A 36 1.88 1.85 -9.10
C ALA A 36 1.28 1.68 -7.69
N LYS A 37 1.01 2.79 -6.99
CA LYS A 37 0.34 2.76 -5.67
C LYS A 37 -1.08 2.23 -5.76
N VAL A 38 -1.84 2.66 -6.78
CA VAL A 38 -3.20 2.17 -7.01
C VAL A 38 -3.19 0.67 -7.35
N ALA A 39 -2.29 0.23 -8.23
CA ALA A 39 -2.15 -1.17 -8.58
C ALA A 39 -1.77 -2.04 -7.38
N ARG A 40 -0.90 -1.54 -6.49
CA ARG A 40 -0.56 -2.22 -5.24
C ARG A 40 -1.77 -2.34 -4.31
N ALA A 41 -2.51 -1.24 -4.12
CA ALA A 41 -3.71 -1.26 -3.30
C ALA A 41 -4.77 -2.23 -3.87
N ASP A 42 -4.95 -2.28 -5.19
CA ASP A 42 -5.84 -3.25 -5.85
C ASP A 42 -5.39 -4.70 -5.60
N ALA A 43 -4.08 -4.97 -5.68
CA ALA A 43 -3.53 -6.29 -5.37
C ALA A 43 -3.74 -6.67 -3.88
N ASP A 44 -3.51 -5.73 -2.96
CA ASP A 44 -3.73 -5.95 -1.53
C ASP A 44 -5.21 -6.24 -1.23
N LEU A 45 -6.14 -5.51 -1.86
CA LEU A 45 -7.58 -5.73 -1.72
C LEU A 45 -8.01 -7.09 -2.27
N ARG A 46 -7.50 -7.50 -3.43
CA ARG A 46 -7.75 -8.85 -3.99
C ARG A 46 -7.22 -9.94 -3.07
N SER A 47 -6.03 -9.76 -2.49
CA SER A 47 -5.47 -10.70 -1.52
C SER A 47 -6.37 -10.85 -0.29
N CYS A 48 -6.92 -9.74 0.22
CA CYS A 48 -7.87 -9.77 1.33
C CYS A 48 -9.19 -10.44 0.93
N ALA A 49 -9.73 -10.16 -0.26
CA ALA A 49 -10.95 -10.78 -0.75
C ALA A 49 -10.80 -12.31 -0.86
N MET A 50 -9.70 -12.80 -1.43
CA MET A 50 -9.42 -14.23 -1.52
C MET A 50 -9.30 -14.88 -0.14
N ALA A 51 -8.65 -14.21 0.81
CA ALA A 51 -8.55 -14.71 2.19
C ALA A 51 -9.94 -14.80 2.87
N LEU A 52 -10.82 -13.84 2.62
CA LEU A 52 -12.20 -13.84 3.13
C LEU A 52 -13.05 -14.93 2.48
N GLU A 53 -12.93 -15.14 1.18
CA GLU A 53 -13.62 -16.21 0.46
C GLU A 53 -13.17 -17.59 0.94
N ALA A 54 -11.86 -17.79 1.14
CA ALA A 54 -11.32 -19.03 1.67
C ALA A 54 -11.82 -19.30 3.10
N TYR A 55 -11.86 -18.27 3.97
CA TYR A 55 -12.46 -18.40 5.30
C TYR A 55 -13.95 -18.76 5.22
N ALA A 56 -14.70 -18.10 4.34
CA ALA A 56 -16.14 -18.33 4.20
C ALA A 56 -16.45 -19.74 3.69
N SER A 57 -15.62 -20.28 2.81
CA SER A 57 -15.68 -21.68 2.35
C SER A 57 -15.52 -22.66 3.52
N ASP A 58 -14.57 -22.41 4.41
CA ASP A 58 -14.22 -23.33 5.50
C ASP A 58 -15.17 -23.20 6.71
N SER A 59 -15.61 -21.97 7.00
CA SER A 59 -16.41 -21.66 8.20
C SER A 59 -17.91 -21.54 7.93
N GLY A 60 -18.35 -21.69 6.67
CA GLY A 60 -19.75 -21.59 6.26
C GLY A 60 -20.32 -20.17 6.28
N GLY A 61 -19.47 -19.14 6.36
CA GLY A 61 -19.86 -17.74 6.39
C GLY A 61 -18.67 -16.79 6.53
N TYR A 62 -18.84 -15.54 6.11
CA TYR A 62 -17.82 -14.50 6.27
C TYR A 62 -17.57 -14.17 7.76
N PRO A 63 -16.35 -13.77 8.13
CA PRO A 63 -16.06 -13.42 9.51
C PRO A 63 -16.91 -12.21 9.92
N SER A 64 -17.69 -12.36 10.98
CA SER A 64 -18.46 -11.25 11.52
C SER A 64 -17.49 -10.30 12.23
N MET A 65 -17.66 -8.98 12.03
CA MET A 65 -16.84 -7.95 12.68
C MET A 65 -16.98 -7.93 14.22
N ILE A 66 -17.81 -8.80 14.82
CA ILE A 66 -18.25 -8.73 16.21
C ILE A 66 -17.89 -10.00 17.02
N GLU A 67 -17.50 -11.13 16.40
CA GLU A 67 -17.72 -12.41 17.10
C GLU A 67 -16.71 -12.90 18.11
N ARG A 68 -15.52 -12.32 18.29
CA ARG A 68 -14.59 -12.86 19.30
C ARG A 68 -13.93 -11.79 20.16
N GLY A 69 -14.79 -11.08 20.88
CA GLY A 69 -14.44 -10.17 21.98
C GLY A 69 -15.65 -9.56 22.71
N PHE A 70 -16.88 -9.95 22.35
CA PHE A 70 -18.10 -9.38 22.91
C PHE A 70 -18.74 -10.27 23.98
N ALA A 71 -18.04 -10.44 25.11
CA ALA A 71 -18.64 -10.90 26.36
C ALA A 71 -18.31 -9.94 27.53
N GLY A 72 -18.15 -8.65 27.21
CA GLY A 72 -17.81 -7.62 28.18
C GLY A 72 -18.12 -6.21 27.67
N GLY A 73 -19.41 -5.93 27.43
CA GLY A 73 -19.99 -4.58 27.45
C GLY A 73 -19.50 -3.54 26.43
N VAL A 74 -20.30 -3.26 25.41
CA VAL A 74 -20.35 -1.91 24.76
C VAL A 74 -21.14 -0.92 25.63
N ALA A 75 -20.92 -0.92 26.94
CA ALA A 75 -21.54 0.08 27.81
C ALA A 75 -20.72 1.38 27.93
N ASP A 76 -19.44 1.41 27.51
CA ASP A 76 -18.60 2.60 27.80
C ASP A 76 -17.48 2.92 26.80
N LEU A 77 -17.64 2.60 25.51
CA LEU A 77 -16.74 3.16 24.50
C LEU A 77 -17.27 4.53 24.06
N LYS A 78 -16.89 5.56 24.83
CA LYS A 78 -17.00 6.96 24.38
C LYS A 78 -16.19 7.10 23.09
N GLY A 79 -16.73 7.83 22.12
CA GLY A 79 -16.29 7.91 20.72
C GLY A 79 -14.83 8.31 20.45
N SER A 80 -13.97 8.40 21.46
CA SER A 80 -12.51 8.55 21.37
C SER A 80 -11.72 7.23 21.46
N ASP A 81 -12.33 6.12 21.89
CA ASP A 81 -11.65 4.80 22.04
C ASP A 81 -11.93 3.82 20.88
N LEU A 82 -12.63 4.28 19.84
CA LEU A 82 -12.72 3.57 18.56
C LEU A 82 -11.35 3.66 17.86
N LYS A 83 -10.40 2.88 18.36
CA LYS A 83 -9.09 2.70 17.76
C LYS A 83 -9.32 2.11 16.38
N TRP A 84 -8.90 2.85 15.34
CA TRP A 84 -9.05 2.62 13.90
C TRP A 84 -8.52 1.28 13.36
N TRP A 85 -8.25 0.30 14.23
CA TRP A 85 -7.60 -0.98 13.92
C TRP A 85 -8.45 -2.20 14.29
N TYR A 86 -9.78 -2.10 14.19
CA TYR A 86 -10.66 -3.27 14.38
C TYR A 86 -10.54 -4.21 13.17
N ILE A 87 -9.41 -4.93 13.08
CA ILE A 87 -9.26 -6.11 12.23
C ILE A 87 -9.88 -7.28 13.02
N PRO A 88 -10.87 -8.02 12.47
CA PRO A 88 -11.45 -9.16 13.16
C PRO A 88 -10.35 -10.18 13.51
N ASP A 89 -10.29 -10.65 14.74
CA ASP A 89 -9.25 -11.59 15.19
C ASP A 89 -9.24 -12.93 14.43
N ALA A 90 -10.32 -13.24 13.70
CA ALA A 90 -10.38 -14.35 12.76
C ALA A 90 -9.41 -14.19 11.56
N LEU A 91 -9.05 -12.95 11.19
CA LEU A 91 -8.01 -12.64 10.21
C LEU A 91 -6.62 -12.46 10.85
N SER A 92 -6.53 -12.30 12.17
CA SER A 92 -5.26 -12.10 12.88
C SER A 92 -4.58 -13.42 13.28
N THR A 93 -5.31 -14.54 13.29
CA THR A 93 -4.70 -15.87 13.42
C THR A 93 -3.87 -16.22 12.17
N PRO A 94 -2.66 -16.76 12.34
CA PRO A 94 -1.57 -16.46 11.42
C PRO A 94 -1.58 -17.39 10.20
N VAL A 95 -1.11 -16.85 9.07
CA VAL A 95 -0.57 -17.59 7.92
C VAL A 95 -1.61 -18.25 7.01
N ALA A 96 -2.48 -19.18 7.44
CA ALA A 96 -3.22 -20.06 6.50
C ALA A 96 -3.96 -19.35 5.34
N TYR A 97 -4.70 -18.26 5.60
CA TYR A 97 -5.49 -17.57 4.57
C TYR A 97 -4.72 -16.47 3.82
N LEU A 98 -3.80 -15.77 4.48
CA LEU A 98 -2.97 -14.74 3.85
C LEU A 98 -1.80 -15.33 3.06
N THR A 99 -1.26 -16.47 3.49
CA THR A 99 -0.10 -17.12 2.87
C THR A 99 -0.50 -17.90 1.63
N ASN A 100 -1.74 -18.39 1.52
CA ASN A 100 -2.25 -19.00 0.29
C ASN A 100 -2.56 -17.96 -0.82
N ALA A 101 -2.90 -16.72 -0.44
CA ALA A 101 -3.17 -15.62 -1.38
C ALA A 101 -1.90 -15.01 -2.00
N ALA A 102 -0.74 -15.13 -1.34
CA ALA A 102 0.55 -14.58 -1.78
C ALA A 102 1.43 -15.58 -2.55
N MET A 103 0.94 -16.79 -2.85
CA MET A 103 1.75 -17.90 -3.38
C MET A 103 1.33 -18.41 -4.77
N CYS A 104 0.69 -17.55 -5.57
CA CYS A 104 0.55 -17.79 -7.02
C CYS A 104 1.21 -16.67 -7.83
#